data_AF-Q92BC6-F1
#
_entry.id   AF-Q92BC6-F1
#
_cell.length_a   1.000
_cell.length_b   1.000
_cell.length_c   1.000
_cell.angle_alpha   90.00
_cell.angle_beta   90.00
_cell.angle_gamma   90.00
#
_symmetry.space_group_name_H-M   'P 1'
#
loop_
_entity.id
_entity.type
_entity.pdbx_description
1 polymer ?
#
loop_
_entity_poly.entity_id
_entity_poly.type
_entity_poly.pdbx_seq_one_letter_code
_entity_poly.pdbx_strand_id
1 'polypeptide(L)'
;MFSGIAHCADCGSKLYYCTTRYFETRHDHFRCSASQKAVDPCTSHFIRAVVLEEMVLAHMRYVIGFVQRYEDSFRVSIEAERSTEIQKELSAKRKQIAQSQKRVDDLDVLFRKVYEDNASGKLTDERFMQLSRGYDLEQKTLRQMITMLEKEIDQQEQKTTQVEDFIAKCKRYSSLETLTPAILNDLVIKVFVEAPDKSTGKRRQGIHISYNLVGILPPLERFQPVVVERPNKEKAETA
;
A
#
# COMPACT_ATOMS: atom_id res chain seq x y z
N MET A 1 -10.32 -17.81 6.63
CA MET A 1 -10.31 -16.97 5.42
C MET A 1 -9.58 -15.63 5.64
N PHE A 2 -10.09 -14.73 6.49
CA PHE A 2 -9.57 -13.34 6.59
C PHE A 2 -8.58 -13.07 7.75
N SER A 3 -7.98 -14.10 8.33
CA SER A 3 -7.05 -13.93 9.45
C SER A 3 -5.81 -13.15 8.98
N GLY A 4 -5.49 -12.05 9.66
CA GLY A 4 -4.37 -11.17 9.29
C GLY A 4 -4.63 -10.22 8.12
N ILE A 5 -5.77 -10.34 7.43
CA ILE A 5 -6.16 -9.52 6.28
C ILE A 5 -7.22 -8.48 6.68
N ALA A 6 -8.13 -8.84 7.59
CA ALA A 6 -9.21 -7.95 8.00
C ALA A 6 -8.78 -6.94 9.07
N HIS A 7 -9.04 -5.66 8.81
CA HIS A 7 -8.71 -4.52 9.66
C HIS A 7 -9.90 -3.58 9.83
N CYS A 8 -9.90 -2.80 10.91
CA CYS A 8 -10.82 -1.70 11.10
C CYS A 8 -10.36 -0.48 10.29
N ALA A 9 -11.27 0.16 9.56
CA ALA A 9 -10.98 1.39 8.82
C ALA A 9 -10.75 2.59 9.76
N ASP A 10 -11.48 2.65 10.88
CA ASP A 10 -11.46 3.81 11.78
C ASP A 10 -10.22 3.88 12.68
N CYS A 11 -9.73 2.72 13.15
CA CYS A 11 -8.59 2.65 14.09
C CYS A 11 -7.39 1.84 13.57
N GLY A 12 -7.46 1.30 12.35
CA GLY A 12 -6.39 0.49 11.74
C GLY A 12 -6.12 -0.88 12.41
N SER A 13 -6.73 -1.16 13.55
CA SER A 13 -6.49 -2.37 14.33
C SER A 13 -7.05 -3.62 13.64
N LYS A 14 -6.47 -4.79 13.93
CA LYS A 14 -6.91 -6.08 13.36
C LYS A 14 -8.33 -6.43 13.82
N LEU A 15 -9.08 -7.12 12.96
CA LEU A 15 -10.34 -7.74 13.35
C LEU A 15 -10.09 -9.21 13.76
N TYR A 16 -10.63 -9.62 14.89
CA TYR A 16 -10.55 -11.01 15.37
C TYR A 16 -11.78 -11.80 14.96
N TYR A 17 -11.55 -13.04 14.51
CA TYR A 17 -12.61 -14.00 14.26
C TYR A 17 -13.17 -14.53 15.58
N CYS A 18 -14.49 -14.49 15.73
CA CYS A 18 -15.21 -14.97 16.89
C CYS A 18 -16.29 -15.96 16.44
N THR A 19 -16.26 -17.16 17.00
CA THR A 19 -17.30 -18.17 16.81
C THR A 19 -18.37 -18.05 17.88
N THR A 20 -19.59 -18.48 17.55
CA THR A 20 -20.67 -18.58 18.55
C THR A 20 -20.82 -20.02 19.05
N ARG A 21 -21.36 -20.19 20.27
CA ARG A 21 -21.57 -21.51 20.91
C ARG A 21 -22.52 -22.43 20.14
N TYR A 22 -23.28 -21.90 19.19
CA TYR A 22 -24.28 -22.64 18.42
C TYR A 22 -23.70 -23.36 17.19
N PHE A 23 -22.38 -23.27 16.93
CA PHE A 23 -21.64 -23.93 15.84
C PHE A 23 -22.20 -23.75 14.41
N GLU A 24 -23.22 -22.92 14.22
CA GLU A 24 -23.71 -22.52 12.90
C GLU A 24 -22.81 -21.40 12.34
N THR A 25 -22.18 -21.68 11.20
CA THR A 25 -21.25 -20.78 10.49
C THR A 25 -21.83 -19.39 10.17
N ARG A 26 -23.17 -19.28 10.04
CA ARG A 26 -23.85 -18.00 9.78
C ARG A 26 -23.75 -16.97 10.92
N HIS A 27 -23.39 -17.41 12.12
CA HIS A 27 -23.29 -16.56 13.31
C HIS A 27 -21.87 -16.08 13.62
N ASP A 28 -20.88 -16.62 12.93
CA ASP A 28 -19.49 -16.23 13.10
C ASP A 28 -19.27 -14.80 12.61
N HIS A 29 -18.42 -14.07 13.33
CA HIS A 29 -18.21 -12.64 13.09
C HIS A 29 -16.77 -12.21 13.34
N PHE A 30 -16.39 -11.13 12.68
CA PHE A 30 -15.15 -10.41 12.90
C PHE A 30 -15.42 -9.19 13.78
N ARG A 31 -14.69 -9.05 14.89
CA ARG A 31 -14.81 -7.94 15.85
C ARG A 31 -13.53 -7.12 15.91
N CYS A 32 -13.65 -5.80 16.03
CA CYS A 32 -12.47 -4.95 16.21
C CYS A 32 -11.72 -5.27 17.51
N SER A 33 -10.40 -5.39 17.43
CA SER A 33 -9.55 -5.67 18.60
C SER A 33 -9.36 -4.46 19.52
N ALA A 34 -9.40 -3.23 18.96
CA ALA A 34 -9.25 -2.01 19.75
C ALA A 34 -10.46 -1.72 20.64
N SER A 35 -11.65 -2.22 20.30
CA SER A 35 -12.86 -2.00 21.10
C SER A 35 -12.85 -2.70 22.47
N GLN A 36 -11.83 -3.53 22.75
CA GLN A 36 -11.62 -4.15 24.06
C GLN A 36 -10.57 -3.42 24.92
N LYS A 37 -9.86 -2.44 24.35
CA LYS A 37 -8.78 -1.73 25.04
C LYS A 37 -9.31 -0.44 25.66
N ALA A 38 -8.81 -0.09 26.85
CA ALA A 38 -9.26 1.09 27.60
C ALA A 38 -8.65 2.42 27.12
N VAL A 39 -7.50 2.40 26.42
CA VAL A 39 -6.68 3.59 26.18
C VAL A 39 -6.98 4.28 24.84
N ASP A 40 -7.52 3.56 23.85
CA ASP A 40 -8.03 4.10 22.57
C ASP A 40 -9.19 3.22 22.06
N PRO A 41 -10.36 3.24 22.72
CA PRO A 41 -11.46 2.36 22.37
C PRO A 41 -12.08 2.82 21.05
N CYS A 42 -11.82 2.08 19.98
CA CYS A 42 -12.68 2.14 18.81
C CYS A 42 -14.11 1.71 19.19
N THR A 43 -15.12 2.21 18.49
CA THR A 43 -16.53 1.82 18.75
C THR A 43 -16.67 0.30 18.70
N SER A 44 -17.48 -0.27 19.61
CA SER A 44 -17.72 -1.72 19.61
C SER A 44 -18.49 -2.12 18.36
N HIS A 45 -17.77 -2.65 17.37
CA HIS A 45 -18.34 -3.07 16.10
C HIS A 45 -17.85 -4.43 15.65
N PHE A 46 -18.69 -5.04 14.83
CA PHE A 46 -18.41 -6.31 14.19
C PHE A 46 -19.05 -6.38 12.81
N ILE A 47 -18.57 -7.31 11.99
CA ILE A 47 -19.16 -7.72 10.73
C ILE A 47 -19.28 -9.24 10.72
N ARG A 48 -20.37 -9.78 10.13
CA ARG A 48 -20.52 -11.24 10.02
C ARG A 48 -19.52 -11.79 9.01
N ALA A 49 -18.96 -12.97 9.28
CA ALA A 49 -17.99 -13.61 8.41
C ALA A 49 -18.56 -13.87 7.02
N VAL A 50 -19.78 -14.43 6.95
CA VAL A 50 -20.49 -14.68 5.69
C VAL A 50 -20.68 -13.40 4.87
N VAL A 51 -21.09 -12.31 5.53
CA VAL A 51 -21.29 -11.01 4.85
C VAL A 51 -19.97 -10.47 4.32
N LEU A 52 -18.90 -10.53 5.12
CA LEU A 52 -17.57 -10.09 4.66
C LEU A 52 -17.09 -10.91 3.46
N GLU A 53 -17.29 -12.23 3.50
CA GLU A 53 -16.92 -13.14 2.42
C GLU A 53 -17.66 -12.87 1.12
N GLU A 54 -18.98 -12.74 1.17
CA GLU A 54 -19.83 -12.43 0.02
C GLU A 54 -19.45 -11.08 -0.61
N MET A 55 -19.24 -10.05 0.22
CA MET A 55 -18.91 -8.71 -0.26
C MET A 55 -17.53 -8.66 -0.90
N VAL A 56 -16.54 -9.31 -0.29
CA VAL A 56 -15.19 -9.40 -0.86
C VAL A 56 -15.21 -10.17 -2.18
N LEU A 57 -15.90 -11.30 -2.24
CA LEU A 57 -16.03 -12.08 -3.48
C LEU A 57 -16.70 -11.28 -4.60
N ALA A 58 -17.80 -10.59 -4.29
CA ALA A 58 -18.52 -9.76 -5.26
C ALA A 58 -17.63 -8.63 -5.81
N HIS A 59 -16.90 -7.93 -4.93
CA HIS A 59 -15.99 -6.86 -5.34
C HIS A 59 -14.80 -7.40 -6.15
N MET A 60 -14.22 -8.54 -5.76
CA MET A 60 -13.14 -9.18 -6.51
C MET A 60 -13.58 -9.57 -7.93
N ARG A 61 -14.75 -10.18 -8.09
CA ARG A 61 -15.32 -10.50 -9.41
C ARG A 61 -15.50 -9.24 -10.27
N TYR A 62 -15.99 -8.18 -9.66
CA TYR A 62 -16.17 -6.92 -10.36
C TYR A 62 -14.85 -6.33 -10.84
N VAL A 63 -13.84 -6.22 -9.96
CA VAL A 63 -12.52 -5.71 -10.32
C VAL A 63 -11.88 -6.57 -11.41
N ILE A 64 -11.91 -7.90 -11.27
CA ILE A 64 -11.40 -8.83 -12.30
C ILE A 64 -12.10 -8.59 -13.64
N GLY A 65 -13.44 -8.51 -13.64
CA GLY A 65 -14.20 -8.29 -14.87
C GLY A 65 -14.08 -6.87 -15.43
N PHE A 66 -13.72 -5.88 -14.62
CA PHE A 66 -13.41 -4.52 -15.08
C PHE A 66 -12.05 -4.49 -15.76
N VAL A 67 -11.01 -4.99 -15.08
CA VAL A 67 -9.64 -5.06 -15.61
C VAL A 67 -9.63 -5.81 -16.94
N GLN A 68 -10.30 -6.96 -17.04
CA GLN A 68 -10.34 -7.74 -18.29
C GLN A 68 -11.03 -7.04 -19.47
N ARG A 69 -12.00 -6.16 -19.21
CA ARG A 69 -12.73 -5.43 -20.26
C ARG A 69 -12.09 -4.11 -20.63
N TYR A 70 -11.38 -3.49 -19.68
CA TYR A 70 -10.88 -2.12 -19.77
C TYR A 70 -9.41 -2.05 -19.33
N GLU A 71 -8.54 -2.94 -19.83
CA GLU A 71 -7.12 -2.99 -19.44
C GLU A 71 -6.42 -1.64 -19.67
N ASP A 72 -6.60 -1.04 -20.85
CA ASP A 72 -5.96 0.21 -21.20
C ASP A 72 -6.44 1.37 -20.32
N SER A 73 -7.75 1.45 -20.07
CA SER A 73 -8.32 2.46 -19.16
C SER A 73 -7.87 2.24 -17.72
N PHE A 74 -7.71 0.98 -17.30
CA PHE A 74 -7.20 0.64 -15.98
C PHE A 74 -5.75 1.11 -15.82
N ARG A 75 -4.87 0.83 -16.80
CA ARG A 75 -3.48 1.34 -16.82
C ARG A 75 -3.44 2.85 -16.64
N VAL A 76 -4.20 3.57 -17.47
CA VAL A 76 -4.26 5.05 -17.42
C VAL A 76 -4.80 5.54 -16.08
N SER A 77 -5.83 4.89 -15.52
CA SER A 77 -6.39 5.30 -14.22
C SER A 77 -5.37 5.14 -13.08
N ILE A 78 -4.61 4.04 -13.05
CA ILE A 78 -3.59 3.82 -12.03
C ILE A 78 -2.40 4.75 -12.22
N GLU A 79 -2.00 5.01 -13.46
CA GLU A 79 -0.96 5.99 -13.76
C GLU A 79 -1.38 7.43 -13.40
N ALA A 80 -2.65 7.78 -13.57
CA ALA A 80 -3.19 9.09 -13.23
C ALA A 80 -3.42 9.29 -11.72
N GLU A 81 -3.87 8.24 -11.03
CA GLU A 81 -4.04 8.24 -9.58
C GLU A 81 -2.70 8.22 -8.84
N ARG A 82 -1.65 7.73 -9.52
CA ARG A 82 -0.27 7.96 -9.09
C ARG A 82 0.01 9.46 -9.14
N SER A 83 -0.02 10.08 -7.97
CA SER A 83 -0.03 11.53 -7.87
C SER A 83 1.12 12.15 -8.67
N THR A 84 0.82 13.26 -9.36
CA THR A 84 1.85 14.07 -10.02
C THR A 84 2.96 14.47 -9.05
N GLU A 85 2.65 14.53 -7.74
CA GLU A 85 3.60 14.74 -6.67
C GLU A 85 4.60 13.59 -6.50
N ILE A 86 4.16 12.32 -6.54
CA ILE A 86 5.07 11.15 -6.49
C ILE A 86 5.98 11.15 -7.71
N GLN A 87 5.45 11.45 -8.91
CA GLN A 87 6.28 11.53 -10.11
C GLN A 87 7.29 12.69 -10.04
N LYS A 88 6.87 13.85 -9.54
CA LYS A 88 7.76 15.00 -9.30
C LYS A 88 8.84 14.66 -8.28
N GLU A 89 8.49 13.99 -7.19
CA GLU A 89 9.42 13.55 -6.15
C GLU A 89 10.47 12.59 -6.73
N LEU A 90 10.05 11.57 -7.48
CA LEU A 90 10.97 10.64 -8.15
C LEU A 90 11.89 11.37 -9.13
N SER A 91 11.34 12.30 -9.92
CA SER A 91 12.15 13.10 -10.86
C SER A 91 13.18 13.96 -10.12
N ALA A 92 12.83 14.52 -8.97
CA ALA A 92 13.72 15.33 -8.15
C ALA A 92 14.86 14.48 -7.55
N LYS A 93 14.54 13.29 -7.02
CA LYS A 93 15.55 12.34 -6.50
C LYS A 93 16.53 11.91 -7.60
N ARG A 94 16.03 11.56 -8.80
CA ARG A 94 16.87 11.23 -9.96
C ARG A 94 17.79 12.38 -10.34
N LYS A 95 17.28 13.61 -10.34
CA LYS A 95 18.09 14.81 -10.61
C LYS A 95 19.17 15.02 -9.55
N GLN A 96 18.85 14.77 -8.29
CA GLN A 96 19.80 14.87 -7.18
C GLN A 96 20.91 13.82 -7.28
N ILE A 97 20.59 12.57 -7.64
CA ILE A 97 21.59 11.53 -7.93
C ILE A 97 22.53 12.00 -9.05
N ALA A 98 21.99 12.50 -10.17
CA ALA A 98 22.81 12.96 -11.28
C ALA A 98 23.74 14.13 -10.89
N GLN A 99 23.27 15.04 -10.05
CA GLN A 99 24.10 16.14 -9.53
C GLN A 99 25.20 15.64 -8.59
N SER A 100 24.86 14.74 -7.66
CA SER A 100 25.82 14.14 -6.74
C SER A 100 26.87 13.32 -7.49
N GLN A 101 26.48 12.55 -8.51
CA GLN A 101 27.40 11.76 -9.33
C GLN A 101 28.36 12.67 -10.09
N LYS A 102 27.84 13.73 -10.72
CA LYS A 102 28.68 14.73 -11.39
C LYS A 102 29.70 15.35 -10.43
N ARG A 103 29.28 15.66 -9.20
CA ARG A 103 30.20 16.19 -8.18
C ARG A 103 31.28 15.19 -7.78
N VAL A 104 30.95 13.90 -7.67
CA VAL A 104 31.94 12.83 -7.43
C VAL A 104 32.96 12.79 -8.56
N ASP A 105 32.52 12.85 -9.81
CA ASP A 105 33.39 12.84 -10.99
C ASP A 105 34.30 14.10 -11.04
N ASP A 106 33.75 15.27 -10.69
CA ASP A 106 34.51 16.52 -10.59
C ASP A 106 35.58 16.43 -9.49
N LEU A 107 35.27 15.80 -8.36
CA LEU A 107 36.22 15.55 -7.27
C LEU A 107 37.36 14.62 -7.71
N ASP A 108 37.09 13.60 -8.54
CA ASP A 108 38.13 12.72 -9.09
C ASP A 108 39.10 13.49 -10.00
N VAL A 109 38.60 14.45 -10.78
CA VAL A 109 39.45 15.34 -11.59
C VAL A 109 40.31 16.25 -10.71
N LEU A 110 39.72 16.83 -9.65
CA LEU A 110 40.45 17.69 -8.71
C LEU A 110 41.52 16.92 -7.95
N PHE A 111 41.21 15.69 -7.51
CA PHE A 111 42.15 14.85 -6.78
C PHE A 111 43.39 14.51 -7.61
N ARG A 112 43.21 14.18 -8.90
CA ARG A 112 44.34 13.95 -9.83
C ARG A 112 45.25 15.18 -9.95
N LYS A 113 44.68 16.38 -10.10
CA LYS A 113 45.45 17.63 -10.18
C LYS A 113 46.23 17.90 -8.88
N VAL A 114 45.58 17.71 -7.73
CA VAL A 114 46.22 17.90 -6.42
C VAL A 114 47.39 16.92 -6.22
N TYR A 115 47.26 15.69 -6.72
CA TYR A 115 48.36 14.72 -6.73
C TYR A 115 49.53 15.17 -7.62
N GLU A 116 49.26 15.65 -8.84
CA GLU A 116 50.29 16.18 -9.76
C GLU A 116 51.02 17.40 -9.18
N ASP A 117 50.29 18.32 -8.52
CA ASP A 117 50.88 19.49 -7.87
C ASP A 117 51.73 19.11 -6.64
N ASN A 118 51.36 18.05 -5.91
CA ASN A 118 52.21 17.51 -4.84
C ASN A 118 53.48 16.86 -5.39
N ALA A 119 53.35 16.00 -6.41
CA ALA A 119 54.48 15.32 -7.03
C ALA A 119 55.49 16.28 -7.70
N SER A 120 55.01 17.42 -8.21
CA SER A 120 55.85 18.50 -8.77
C SER A 120 56.42 19.46 -7.72
N GLY A 121 56.12 19.26 -6.43
CA GLY A 121 56.63 20.07 -5.32
C GLY A 121 56.00 21.46 -5.20
N LYS A 122 54.93 21.75 -5.95
CA LYS A 122 54.16 23.01 -5.84
C LYS A 122 53.28 23.04 -4.60
N LEU A 123 52.94 21.87 -4.08
CA LEU A 123 52.16 21.67 -2.87
C LEU A 123 53.00 20.96 -1.81
N THR A 124 52.83 21.32 -0.54
CA THR A 124 53.45 20.61 0.57
C THR A 124 52.65 19.36 0.93
N ASP A 125 53.33 18.31 1.40
CA ASP A 125 52.67 17.06 1.81
C ASP A 125 51.59 17.27 2.88
N GLU A 126 51.81 18.21 3.80
CA GLU A 126 50.81 18.56 4.83
C GLU A 126 49.53 19.13 4.22
N ARG A 127 49.64 20.01 3.22
CA ARG A 127 48.49 20.58 2.52
C ARG A 127 47.80 19.55 1.63
N PHE A 128 48.58 18.68 0.97
CA PHE A 128 48.04 17.55 0.20
C PHE A 128 47.18 16.65 1.09
N MET A 129 47.70 16.26 2.27
CA MET A 129 46.99 15.42 3.24
C MET A 129 45.69 16.06 3.75
N GLN A 130 45.67 17.38 3.96
CA GLN A 130 44.45 18.08 4.37
C GLN A 130 43.39 18.11 3.25
N LEU A 131 43.80 18.42 2.02
CA LEU A 131 42.88 18.49 0.87
C LEU A 131 42.34 17.12 0.48
N SER A 132 43.19 16.10 0.42
CA SER A 132 42.80 14.73 0.07
C SER A 132 41.76 14.18 1.06
N ARG A 133 41.97 14.38 2.36
CA ARG A 133 40.99 14.01 3.39
C ARG A 133 39.63 14.68 3.19
N GLY A 134 39.61 15.95 2.80
CA GLY A 134 38.38 16.68 2.54
C GLY A 134 37.61 16.09 1.35
N TYR A 135 38.31 15.84 0.24
CA TYR A 135 37.71 15.24 -0.96
C TYR A 135 37.25 13.80 -0.72
N ASP A 136 38.04 12.99 -0.01
CA ASP A 136 37.65 11.61 0.34
C ASP A 136 36.38 11.59 1.19
N LEU A 137 36.28 12.49 2.17
CA LEU A 137 35.10 12.61 3.02
C LEU A 137 33.87 13.05 2.21
N GLU A 138 34.02 14.03 1.33
CA GLU A 138 32.93 14.51 0.46
C GLU A 138 32.46 13.40 -0.49
N GLN A 139 33.39 12.71 -1.18
CA GLN A 139 33.06 11.59 -2.07
C GLN A 139 32.34 10.46 -1.32
N LYS A 140 32.81 10.09 -0.13
CA LYS A 140 32.17 9.05 0.67
C LYS A 140 30.74 9.43 1.05
N THR A 141 30.53 10.68 1.44
CA THR A 141 29.21 11.21 1.79
C THR A 141 28.27 11.22 0.59
N LEU A 142 28.74 11.69 -0.57
CA LEU A 142 27.96 11.71 -1.81
C LEU A 142 27.59 10.31 -2.28
N ARG A 143 28.52 9.34 -2.24
CA ARG A 143 28.25 7.94 -2.62
C ARG A 143 27.24 7.27 -1.67
N GLN A 144 27.31 7.56 -0.38
CA GLN A 144 26.30 7.09 0.58
C GLN A 144 24.92 7.68 0.28
N MET A 145 24.86 8.98 -0.04
CA MET A 145 23.61 9.64 -0.41
C MET A 145 23.02 9.07 -1.71
N ILE A 146 23.85 8.84 -2.73
CA ILE A 146 23.43 8.22 -4.00
C ILE A 146 22.82 6.85 -3.74
N THR A 147 23.53 5.97 -3.02
CA THR A 147 23.02 4.62 -2.74
C THR A 147 21.73 4.62 -1.91
N MET A 148 21.56 5.57 -0.98
CA MET A 148 20.29 5.74 -0.27
C MET A 148 19.16 6.19 -1.20
N LEU A 149 19.40 7.21 -2.03
CA LEU A 149 18.39 7.72 -2.97
C LEU A 149 18.00 6.68 -4.03
N GLU A 150 18.97 5.92 -4.55
CA GLU A 150 18.72 4.81 -5.48
C GLU A 150 17.83 3.75 -4.82
N LYS A 151 18.12 3.37 -3.58
CA LYS A 151 17.31 2.40 -2.84
C LYS A 151 15.87 2.90 -2.60
N GLU A 152 15.69 4.19 -2.32
CA GLU A 152 14.36 4.79 -2.18
C GLU A 152 13.59 4.79 -3.49
N ILE A 153 14.26 5.15 -4.59
CA ILE A 153 13.69 5.10 -5.93
C ILE A 153 13.30 3.67 -6.28
N ASP A 154 14.17 2.68 -6.07
CA ASP A 154 13.88 1.27 -6.34
C ASP A 154 12.67 0.78 -5.53
N GLN A 155 12.55 1.17 -4.27
CA GLN A 155 11.37 0.85 -3.45
C GLN A 155 10.09 1.51 -3.95
N GLN A 156 10.17 2.72 -4.50
CA GLN A 156 9.04 3.43 -5.11
C GLN A 156 8.73 2.94 -6.53
N GLU A 157 9.71 2.44 -7.28
CA GLU A 157 9.60 1.96 -8.66
C GLU A 157 9.22 0.48 -8.74
N GLN A 158 9.63 -0.35 -7.79
CA GLN A 158 9.09 -1.70 -7.62
C GLN A 158 7.58 -1.68 -7.43
N LYS A 159 6.97 -0.53 -7.08
CA LYS A 159 5.52 -0.31 -7.09
C LYS A 159 4.93 -0.11 -8.48
N THR A 160 5.73 0.24 -9.49
CA THR A 160 5.32 0.48 -10.89
C THR A 160 5.12 -0.81 -11.67
N THR A 161 6.04 -1.77 -11.55
CA THR A 161 5.99 -3.07 -12.26
C THR A 161 4.77 -3.91 -11.85
N GLN A 162 4.09 -3.50 -10.80
CA GLN A 162 3.05 -4.28 -10.15
C GLN A 162 1.69 -4.22 -10.87
N VAL A 163 1.47 -3.22 -11.74
CA VAL A 163 0.22 -3.09 -12.51
C VAL A 163 0.08 -4.21 -13.53
N GLU A 164 1.15 -4.53 -14.27
CA GLU A 164 1.15 -5.62 -15.25
C GLU A 164 0.97 -6.98 -14.57
N ASP A 165 1.64 -7.18 -13.44
CA ASP A 165 1.48 -8.39 -12.62
C ASP A 165 0.03 -8.54 -12.12
N PHE A 166 -0.60 -7.44 -11.70
CA PHE A 166 -2.00 -7.44 -11.29
C PHE A 166 -2.94 -7.80 -12.45
N ILE A 167 -2.74 -7.23 -13.63
CA ILE A 167 -3.52 -7.56 -14.84
C ILE A 167 -3.37 -9.05 -15.17
N ALA A 168 -2.14 -9.59 -15.12
CA ALA A 168 -1.90 -11.01 -15.36
C ALA A 168 -2.62 -11.92 -14.34
N LYS A 169 -2.64 -11.54 -13.06
CA LYS A 169 -3.40 -12.26 -12.03
C LYS A 169 -4.91 -12.18 -12.27
N CYS A 170 -5.44 -11.01 -12.63
CA CYS A 170 -6.85 -10.86 -12.98
C CYS A 170 -7.24 -11.77 -14.15
N LYS A 171 -6.39 -11.92 -15.17
CA LYS A 171 -6.60 -12.88 -16.29
C LYS A 171 -6.67 -14.32 -15.80
N ARG A 172 -5.77 -14.71 -14.88
CA ARG A 172 -5.73 -16.05 -14.30
C ARG A 172 -7.01 -16.44 -13.55
N TYR A 173 -7.68 -15.48 -12.91
CA TYR A 173 -8.86 -15.72 -12.07
C TYR A 173 -10.19 -15.31 -12.73
N SER A 174 -10.28 -15.33 -14.07
CA SER A 174 -11.48 -14.90 -14.82
C SER A 174 -12.79 -15.57 -14.39
N SER A 175 -12.75 -16.85 -14.01
CA SER A 175 -13.91 -17.64 -13.57
C SER A 175 -13.94 -17.88 -12.07
N LEU A 176 -13.77 -16.82 -11.26
CA LEU A 176 -13.76 -16.94 -9.80
C LEU A 176 -15.15 -17.30 -9.25
N GLU A 177 -15.39 -18.59 -8.94
CA GLU A 177 -16.65 -19.08 -8.37
C GLU A 177 -16.72 -18.98 -6.83
N THR A 178 -15.63 -19.31 -6.16
CA THR A 178 -15.56 -19.32 -4.69
C THR A 178 -14.32 -18.58 -4.21
N LEU A 179 -14.45 -17.91 -3.06
CA LEU A 179 -13.31 -17.26 -2.43
C LEU A 179 -12.49 -18.34 -1.71
N THR A 180 -11.22 -18.48 -2.09
CA THR A 180 -10.27 -19.35 -1.37
C THR A 180 -9.19 -18.50 -0.71
N PRO A 181 -8.57 -18.99 0.38
CA PRO A 181 -7.49 -18.25 1.02
C PRO A 181 -6.33 -17.97 0.07
N ALA A 182 -6.04 -18.88 -0.86
CA ALA A 182 -4.97 -18.71 -1.84
C ALA A 182 -5.25 -17.52 -2.78
N ILE A 183 -6.46 -17.44 -3.34
CA ILE A 183 -6.85 -16.37 -4.26
C ILE A 183 -6.93 -15.02 -3.52
N LEU A 184 -7.46 -15.04 -2.29
CA LEU A 184 -7.53 -13.84 -1.46
C LEU A 184 -6.12 -13.30 -1.17
N ASN A 185 -5.17 -14.14 -0.74
CA ASN A 185 -3.81 -13.69 -0.46
C ASN A 185 -3.04 -13.27 -1.73
N ASP A 186 -3.38 -13.80 -2.90
CA ASP A 186 -2.70 -13.43 -4.14
C ASP A 186 -3.11 -12.02 -4.63
N LEU A 187 -4.41 -11.69 -4.47
CA LEU A 187 -5.00 -10.46 -4.99
C LEU A 187 -5.24 -9.37 -3.94
N VAL A 188 -5.33 -9.67 -2.65
CA VAL A 188 -5.74 -8.72 -1.60
C VAL A 188 -4.68 -8.64 -0.51
N ILE A 189 -4.23 -7.41 -0.19
CA ILE A 189 -3.33 -7.14 0.94
C ILE A 189 -4.14 -7.04 2.23
N LYS A 190 -5.17 -6.19 2.23
CA LYS A 190 -5.98 -5.89 3.41
C LYS A 190 -7.42 -5.60 3.05
N VAL A 191 -8.33 -5.94 3.95
CA VAL A 191 -9.74 -5.56 3.88
C VAL A 191 -10.04 -4.70 5.10
N PHE A 192 -10.42 -3.45 4.88
CA PHE A 192 -10.81 -2.52 5.92
C PHE A 192 -12.32 -2.48 6.06
N VAL A 193 -12.81 -2.55 7.29
CA VAL A 193 -14.24 -2.50 7.60
C VAL A 193 -14.49 -1.29 8.48
N GLU A 194 -15.44 -0.47 8.07
CA GLU A 194 -15.88 0.70 8.83
C GLU A 194 -16.81 0.31 9.97
N ALA A 195 -16.79 1.15 11.00
CA ALA A 195 -17.82 1.17 12.02
C ALA A 195 -19.21 1.35 11.38
N PRO A 196 -20.24 0.75 11.97
CA PRO A 196 -21.58 0.83 11.44
C PRO A 196 -22.21 2.19 11.61
N ASP A 197 -22.61 2.77 10.50
CA ASP A 197 -23.51 3.91 10.48
C ASP A 197 -24.97 3.44 10.60
N LYS A 198 -25.73 4.12 11.47
CA LYS A 198 -27.16 3.91 11.71
C LYS A 198 -27.98 5.19 11.57
N SER A 199 -27.37 6.30 11.16
CA SER A 199 -28.00 7.63 11.03
C SER A 199 -29.29 7.60 10.20
N THR A 200 -29.36 6.71 9.21
CA THR A 200 -30.49 6.55 8.27
C THR A 200 -31.56 5.55 8.74
N GLY A 201 -31.49 5.05 9.98
CA GLY A 201 -32.39 4.01 10.49
C GLY A 201 -32.09 2.59 9.98
N LYS A 202 -31.22 2.45 8.98
CA LYS A 202 -30.66 1.18 8.50
C LYS A 202 -29.20 1.07 8.91
N ARG A 203 -28.73 -0.14 9.22
CA ARG A 203 -27.30 -0.40 9.44
C ARG A 203 -26.55 -0.37 8.12
N ARG A 204 -25.54 0.47 8.00
CA ARG A 204 -24.62 0.55 6.85
C ARG A 204 -23.19 0.38 7.34
N GLN A 205 -22.36 -0.34 6.58
CA GLN A 205 -20.93 -0.50 6.88
C GLN A 205 -20.16 -0.46 5.56
N GLY A 206 -19.20 0.45 5.45
CA GLY A 206 -18.25 0.44 4.34
C GLY A 206 -17.24 -0.68 4.46
N ILE A 207 -16.88 -1.26 3.32
CA ILE A 207 -15.81 -2.24 3.19
C ILE A 207 -14.88 -1.71 2.10
N HIS A 208 -13.62 -1.48 2.46
CA HIS A 208 -12.58 -1.05 1.53
C HIS A 208 -11.59 -2.20 1.32
N ILE A 209 -11.31 -2.55 0.08
CA ILE A 209 -10.41 -3.65 -0.24
C ILE A 209 -9.14 -3.06 -0.85
N SER A 210 -8.03 -3.25 -0.14
CA SER A 210 -6.71 -2.95 -0.65
C SER A 210 -6.22 -4.16 -1.42
N TYR A 211 -6.15 -4.00 -2.74
CA TYR A 211 -5.62 -5.02 -3.62
C TYR A 211 -4.11 -5.03 -3.56
N ASN A 212 -3.55 -6.22 -3.73
CA ASN A 212 -2.14 -6.39 -3.98
C ASN A 212 -1.78 -5.50 -5.16
N LEU A 213 -0.67 -4.77 -5.04
CA LEU A 213 -0.01 -4.11 -6.15
C LEU A 213 -0.67 -2.86 -6.76
N VAL A 214 -1.87 -2.50 -6.32
CA VAL A 214 -2.61 -1.32 -6.84
C VAL A 214 -3.08 -0.37 -5.72
N GLY A 215 -2.93 -0.77 -4.46
CA GLY A 215 -3.39 0.02 -3.32
C GLY A 215 -4.90 -0.12 -3.08
N ILE A 216 -5.53 0.92 -2.56
CA ILE A 216 -6.99 0.95 -2.45
C ILE A 216 -7.49 1.51 -3.76
N LEU A 217 -8.08 0.64 -4.60
CA LEU A 217 -8.77 1.12 -5.79
C LEU A 217 -9.91 2.03 -5.35
N PRO A 218 -10.06 3.23 -5.94
CA PRO A 218 -11.17 4.10 -5.64
C PRO A 218 -12.46 3.31 -5.91
N PRO A 219 -13.51 3.49 -5.09
CA PRO A 219 -14.78 2.88 -5.37
C PRO A 219 -15.24 3.40 -6.74
N LEU A 220 -15.16 2.55 -7.77
CA LEU A 220 -15.72 2.86 -9.08
C LEU A 220 -17.17 3.25 -8.83
N GLU A 221 -17.65 4.41 -9.28
CA GLU A 221 -18.87 5.11 -8.81
C GLU A 221 -20.16 4.26 -8.64
N ARG A 222 -20.18 3.06 -9.23
CA ARG A 222 -21.21 2.03 -9.06
C ARG A 222 -21.08 1.14 -7.81
N PHE A 223 -19.96 1.21 -7.09
CA PHE A 223 -19.66 0.53 -5.83
C PHE A 223 -19.54 1.58 -4.72
N GLN A 224 -20.61 2.33 -4.50
CA GLN A 224 -20.85 2.88 -3.17
C GLN A 224 -20.86 1.72 -2.17
N PRO A 225 -20.37 1.92 -0.92
CA PRO A 225 -20.29 0.87 0.08
C PRO A 225 -21.60 0.08 0.12
N VAL A 226 -21.51 -1.23 -0.12
CA VAL A 226 -22.70 -2.07 -0.24
C VAL A 226 -23.51 -1.92 1.03
N VAL A 227 -24.69 -1.33 0.89
CA VAL A 227 -25.65 -1.17 1.97
C VAL A 227 -26.04 -2.58 2.39
N VAL A 228 -25.48 -3.06 3.50
CA VAL A 228 -25.92 -4.33 4.11
C VAL A 228 -27.30 -4.06 4.73
N GLU A 229 -28.33 -4.03 3.90
CA GLU A 229 -29.70 -3.84 4.34
C GLU A 229 -30.11 -5.01 5.24
N ARG A 230 -30.48 -4.69 6.48
CA ARG A 230 -31.18 -5.62 7.35
C ARG A 230 -32.56 -5.06 7.66
N PRO A 231 -33.64 -5.87 7.59
CA PRO A 231 -34.89 -5.52 8.23
C PRO A 231 -34.67 -5.45 9.75
N ASN A 232 -35.19 -4.39 10.36
CA ASN A 232 -35.05 -4.14 11.79
C ASN A 232 -35.75 -5.28 12.56
N LYS A 233 -35.07 -5.91 13.53
CA LYS A 233 -35.75 -6.76 14.51
C LYS A 233 -36.36 -5.83 15.57
N GLU A 234 -37.55 -5.33 15.32
CA GLU A 234 -38.41 -4.77 16.36
C GLU A 234 -39.77 -5.44 16.34
N LYS A 235 -40.16 -5.91 17.53
CA LYS A 235 -41.44 -6.50 17.96
C LYS A 235 -41.65 -7.98 17.66
N ALA A 236 -40.92 -8.82 18.42
CA ALA A 236 -41.46 -10.09 18.91
C ALA A 236 -41.65 -9.96 20.43
N GLU A 237 -42.62 -9.14 20.82
CA GLU A 237 -43.25 -9.16 22.15
C GLU A 237 -44.66 -8.58 21.96
N THR A 238 -45.66 -9.31 22.47
CA THR A 238 -47.12 -9.09 22.41
C THR A 238 -47.87 -9.57 21.16
N ALA A 239 -48.20 -10.87 21.15
CA ALA A 239 -49.55 -11.40 20.91
C ALA A 239 -49.63 -12.82 21.48
#